data_AF-A0A9Q2NZ10-F1
#
_entry.id   AF-A0A9Q2NZ10-F1
#
_cell.length_a   1.000
_cell.length_b   1.000
_cell.length_c   1.000
_cell.angle_alpha   90.00
_cell.angle_beta   90.00
_cell.angle_gamma   90.00
#
_symmetry.space_group_name_H-M   'P 1'
#
loop_
_entity.id
_entity.type
_entity.pdbx_description
1 polymer ?
#
loop_
_entity_poly.entity_id
_entity_poly.type
_entity_poly.pdbx_seq_one_letter_code
_entity_poly.pdbx_strand_id
1 'polypeptide(L)'
;MKRTDMMPIGMGIMMGAMVLMMLHGVLTGDGGASGLLFVLAHVAVFGLAAVGVAFGLHRRWPVLARVLRHRPSWRHIWLMSGVAVFTAAVIHLTHGAPVWT
;
A
#
# COMPACT_ATOMS: atom_id res chain seq x y z
N MET A 1 17.56 17.51 -2.73
CA MET A 1 16.24 16.92 -3.05
C MET A 1 15.34 18.05 -3.53
N LYS A 2 14.65 17.94 -4.66
CA LYS A 2 13.80 19.01 -5.17
C LYS A 2 12.43 18.98 -4.49
N ARG A 3 11.74 20.11 -4.41
CA ARG A 3 10.41 20.24 -3.76
C ARG A 3 9.36 19.29 -4.38
N THR A 4 9.51 18.98 -5.67
CA THR A 4 8.71 18.00 -6.41
C THR A 4 8.92 16.55 -5.95
N ASP A 5 10.07 16.25 -5.35
CA ASP A 5 10.40 14.90 -4.87
C ASP A 5 9.90 14.67 -3.43
N MET A 6 9.68 15.74 -2.66
CA MET A 6 9.22 15.66 -1.27
C MET A 6 7.72 15.36 -1.14
N MET A 7 6.90 15.84 -2.08
CA MET A 7 5.44 15.62 -2.08
C MET A 7 5.07 14.13 -2.20
N PRO A 8 5.66 13.35 -3.14
CA PRO A 8 5.42 11.91 -3.25
C PRO A 8 5.87 11.13 -2.01
N ILE A 9 6.98 11.54 -1.40
CA ILE A 9 7.51 10.91 -0.18
C ILE A 9 6.55 11.16 1.00
N GLY A 10 6.10 12.40 1.19
CA GLY A 10 5.14 12.75 2.24
C GLY A 10 3.79 12.03 2.08
N MET A 11 3.24 11.96 0.86
CA MET A 11 2.04 11.16 0.60
C MET A 11 2.27 9.67 0.84
N GLY A 12 3.40 9.13 0.42
CA GLY A 12 3.73 7.72 0.64
C GLY A 12 3.80 7.35 2.12
N ILE A 13 4.40 8.22 2.94
CA ILE A 13 4.45 8.05 4.40
C ILE A 13 3.04 8.12 5.01
N MET A 14 2.21 9.10 4.64
CA MET A 14 0.84 9.21 5.16
C MET A 14 -0.04 8.04 4.74
N MET A 15 0.00 7.66 3.47
CA MET A 15 -0.73 6.50 2.95
C MET A 15 -0.26 5.21 3.62
N GLY A 16 1.05 5.03 3.78
CA GLY A 16 1.63 3.90 4.47
C GLY A 16 1.16 3.80 5.93
N ALA A 17 1.21 4.91 6.67
CA ALA A 17 0.72 4.98 8.04
C ALA A 17 -0.78 4.69 8.15
N MET A 18 -1.60 5.21 7.23
CA MET A 18 -3.04 4.91 7.18
C MET A 18 -3.31 3.43 6.94
N VAL A 19 -2.61 2.83 5.96
CA VAL A 19 -2.74 1.40 5.65
C VAL A 19 -2.27 0.55 6.82
N LEU A 20 -1.16 0.91 7.47
CA LEU A 20 -0.66 0.23 8.67
C LEU A 20 -1.67 0.30 9.82
N MET A 21 -2.29 1.46 10.08
CA MET A 21 -3.34 1.61 11.10
C MET A 21 -4.56 0.73 10.80
N MET A 22 -5.04 0.72 9.56
CA MET A 22 -6.20 -0.10 9.20
C MET A 22 -5.88 -1.60 9.24
N LEU A 23 -4.71 -2.00 8.71
CA LEU A 23 -4.25 -3.38 8.73
C LEU A 23 -3.96 -3.88 10.14
N HIS A 24 -3.40 -3.03 11.00
CA HIS A 24 -3.18 -3.34 12.41
C HIS A 24 -4.51 -3.60 13.12
N GLY A 25 -5.52 -2.74 12.93
CA GLY A 25 -6.86 -2.99 13.47
C GLY A 25 -7.49 -4.30 12.98
N VAL A 26 -7.25 -4.69 11.71
CA VAL A 26 -7.69 -6.01 11.21
C VAL A 26 -6.98 -7.15 11.95
N LEU A 27 -5.67 -7.03 12.15
CA LEU A 27 -4.82 -8.09 12.69
C LEU A 27 -4.93 -8.25 14.21
N THR A 28 -5.24 -7.17 14.95
CA THR A 28 -5.44 -7.22 16.41
C THR A 28 -6.88 -7.55 16.80
N GLY A 29 -7.79 -7.63 15.83
CA GLY A 29 -9.22 -7.88 16.07
C GLY A 29 -10.01 -6.63 16.50
N ASP A 30 -9.35 -5.49 16.72
CA ASP A 30 -9.97 -4.22 17.12
C ASP A 30 -10.68 -3.49 15.96
N GLY A 31 -10.45 -3.90 14.73
CA GLY A 31 -10.94 -3.24 13.52
C GLY A 31 -12.41 -3.56 13.19
N GLY A 32 -13.00 -4.58 13.81
CA GLY A 32 -14.38 -5.01 13.54
C GLY A 32 -14.69 -5.13 12.04
N ALA A 33 -15.88 -4.68 11.63
CA ALA A 33 -16.30 -4.70 10.22
C ALA A 33 -15.42 -3.84 9.29
N SER A 34 -14.75 -2.80 9.82
CA SER A 34 -13.95 -1.87 9.01
C SER A 34 -12.71 -2.53 8.42
N GLY A 35 -12.11 -3.48 9.16
CA GLY A 35 -10.96 -4.24 8.69
C GLY A 35 -11.31 -5.21 7.57
N LEU A 36 -12.42 -5.95 7.73
CA LEU A 36 -12.92 -6.84 6.69
C LEU A 36 -13.29 -6.07 5.42
N LEU A 37 -13.98 -4.93 5.55
CA LEU A 37 -14.33 -4.06 4.44
C LEU A 37 -13.09 -3.51 3.72
N PHE A 38 -12.03 -3.17 4.46
CA PHE A 38 -10.77 -2.73 3.89
C PHE A 38 -10.12 -3.82 3.02
N VAL A 39 -10.03 -5.05 3.52
CA VAL A 39 -9.50 -6.19 2.75
C VAL A 39 -10.36 -6.46 1.52
N LEU A 40 -11.69 -6.52 1.66
CA LEU A 40 -12.61 -6.76 0.56
C LEU A 40 -12.56 -5.67 -0.51
N ALA A 41 -12.42 -4.40 -0.12
CA ALA A 41 -12.25 -3.29 -1.05
C ALA A 41 -10.97 -3.46 -1.88
N HIS A 42 -9.85 -3.87 -1.26
CA HIS A 42 -8.61 -4.14 -1.98
C HIS A 42 -8.75 -5.32 -2.94
N VAL A 43 -9.35 -6.43 -2.48
CA VAL A 43 -9.63 -7.60 -3.33
C VAL A 43 -10.49 -7.21 -4.53
N ALA A 44 -11.52 -6.40 -4.33
CA ALA A 44 -12.39 -5.92 -5.40
C ALA A 44 -11.63 -5.04 -6.40
N VAL A 45 -10.81 -4.09 -5.93
CA VAL A 45 -9.99 -3.22 -6.79
C VAL A 45 -8.98 -4.04 -7.59
N PHE A 46 -8.26 -4.97 -6.95
CA PHE A 46 -7.31 -5.84 -7.65
C PHE A 46 -8.00 -6.78 -8.64
N GLY A 47 -9.14 -7.35 -8.27
CA GLY A 47 -9.95 -8.19 -9.16
C GLY A 47 -10.41 -7.43 -10.39
N LEU A 48 -10.96 -6.22 -10.20
CA LEU A 48 -11.41 -5.36 -11.29
C LEU A 48 -10.26 -4.96 -12.22
N ALA A 49 -9.10 -4.63 -11.65
CA ALA A 49 -7.90 -4.32 -12.41
C ALA A 49 -7.42 -5.53 -13.24
N ALA A 50 -7.39 -6.73 -12.65
CA ALA A 50 -7.00 -7.96 -13.34
C ALA A 50 -7.96 -8.29 -14.49
N VAL A 51 -9.27 -8.19 -14.25
CA VAL A 51 -10.32 -8.34 -15.27
C VAL A 51 -10.13 -7.33 -16.40
N GLY A 52 -9.94 -6.04 -16.07
CA GLY A 52 -9.67 -5.01 -17.07
C GLY A 52 -8.44 -5.28 -17.93
N VAL A 53 -7.37 -5.83 -17.34
CA VAL A 53 -6.18 -6.26 -18.09
C VAL A 53 -6.49 -7.45 -18.98
N ALA A 54 -7.18 -8.48 -18.48
CA ALA A 54 -7.55 -9.69 -19.21
C ALA A 54 -8.42 -9.40 -20.45
N PHE A 55 -9.37 -8.47 -20.32
CA PHE A 55 -10.21 -8.00 -21.44
C PHE A 55 -9.54 -6.97 -22.35
N GLY A 56 -8.25 -6.67 -22.14
CA GLY A 56 -7.49 -5.81 -23.04
C GLY A 56 -7.77 -4.32 -22.89
N LEU A 57 -8.38 -3.88 -21.78
CA LEU A 57 -8.70 -2.45 -21.54
C LEU A 57 -7.45 -1.56 -21.60
N HIS A 58 -6.29 -2.13 -21.24
CA HIS A 58 -4.98 -1.50 -21.36
C HIS A 58 -4.60 -1.09 -22.79
N ARG A 59 -5.16 -1.74 -23.82
CA ARG A 59 -4.90 -1.41 -25.22
C ARG A 59 -5.64 -0.14 -25.67
N ARG A 60 -6.78 0.14 -25.04
CA ARG A 60 -7.60 1.32 -25.35
C ARG A 60 -7.19 2.54 -24.53
N TRP A 61 -6.59 2.33 -23.35
CA TRP A 61 -6.28 3.41 -22.41
C TRP A 61 -4.77 3.61 -22.24
N PRO A 62 -4.19 4.70 -22.79
CA PRO A 62 -2.74 4.92 -22.81
C PRO A 62 -2.13 5.09 -21.41
N VAL A 63 -2.91 5.55 -20.44
CA VAL A 63 -2.49 5.63 -19.03
C VAL A 63 -2.22 4.23 -18.46
N LEU A 64 -3.14 3.28 -18.68
CA LEU A 64 -3.00 1.92 -18.16
C LEU A 64 -1.82 1.20 -18.84
N ALA A 65 -1.63 1.39 -20.14
CA ALA A 65 -0.45 0.91 -20.86
C ALA A 65 0.87 1.51 -20.35
N ARG A 66 0.87 2.74 -19.84
CA ARG A 66 2.05 3.37 -19.25
C ARG A 66 2.38 2.75 -17.88
N VAL A 67 1.36 2.49 -17.06
CA VAL A 67 1.52 1.82 -15.77
C VAL A 67 2.01 0.38 -15.95
N LEU A 68 1.45 -0.39 -16.89
CA LEU A 68 1.89 -1.76 -17.19
C LEU A 68 3.32 -1.84 -17.72
N ARG A 69 3.81 -0.78 -18.38
CA ARG A 69 5.20 -0.66 -18.82
C ARG A 69 6.14 -0.19 -17.71
N HIS A 70 5.61 0.23 -16.57
CA HIS A 70 6.43 0.62 -15.45
C HIS A 70 7.15 -0.61 -14.90
N ARG A 71 8.48 -0.63 -15.04
CA ARG A 71 9.38 -1.64 -14.50
C ARG A 71 10.15 -1.00 -13.36
N PRO A 72 9.65 -1.06 -12.11
CA PRO A 72 10.39 -0.52 -10.98
C PRO A 72 11.75 -1.24 -10.89
N SER A 73 12.82 -0.48 -10.66
CA SER A 73 14.15 -1.07 -10.47
C SER A 73 14.20 -1.84 -9.16
N TRP A 74 15.02 -2.89 -9.08
CA TRP A 74 15.23 -3.64 -7.84
C TRP A 74 15.58 -2.73 -6.66
N ARG A 75 16.42 -1.72 -6.89
CA ARG A 75 16.76 -0.70 -5.90
C ARG A 75 15.54 0.07 -5.40
N HIS A 76 14.61 0.43 -6.28
CA HIS A 76 13.37 1.13 -5.89
C HIS A 76 12.48 0.24 -5.02
N ILE A 77 12.33 -1.04 -5.40
CA ILE A 77 11.54 -2.02 -4.65
C ILE A 77 12.11 -2.19 -3.23
N TRP A 78 13.44 -2.37 -3.12
CA TRP A 78 14.11 -2.53 -1.82
C TRP A 78 14.03 -1.28 -0.96
N LEU A 79 14.18 -0.09 -1.55
CA LEU A 79 14.03 1.17 -0.80
C LEU A 79 12.61 1.34 -0.26
N MET A 80 11.58 1.09 -1.09
CA MET A 80 10.19 1.19 -0.66
C MET A 80 9.86 0.16 0.44
N SER A 81 10.32 -1.08 0.26
CA SER A 81 10.11 -2.16 1.25
C SER A 81 10.85 -1.87 2.56
N GLY A 82 12.09 -1.41 2.49
CA GLY A 82 12.89 -1.07 3.66
C GLY A 82 12.30 0.09 4.45
N VAL A 83 11.81 1.14 3.78
CA VAL A 83 11.09 2.24 4.45
C VAL A 83 9.80 1.74 5.10
N ALA A 84 9.03 0.90 4.42
CA ALA A 84 7.81 0.33 4.99
C ALA A 84 8.09 -0.48 6.27
N VAL A 85 9.10 -1.37 6.24
CA VAL A 85 9.51 -2.17 7.41
C VAL A 85 10.03 -1.28 8.53
N PHE A 86 10.88 -0.30 8.22
CA PHE A 86 11.41 0.63 9.22
C PHE A 86 10.28 1.43 9.90
N THR A 87 9.37 2.00 9.11
CA THR A 87 8.20 2.72 9.63
C THR A 87 7.33 1.80 10.51
N ALA A 88 7.06 0.57 10.07
CA ALA A 88 6.31 -0.39 10.86
C ALA A 88 7.01 -0.71 12.20
N ALA A 89 8.33 -0.89 12.19
CA ALA A 89 9.12 -1.14 13.39
C ALA A 89 9.09 0.04 14.37
N VAL A 90 9.26 1.27 13.87
CA VAL A 90 9.16 2.49 14.70
C VAL A 90 7.78 2.61 15.35
N ILE A 91 6.71 2.32 14.60
CA ILE A 91 5.34 2.36 15.14
C ILE A 91 5.20 1.35 16.29
N HIS A 92 5.65 0.11 16.10
CA HIS A 92 5.54 -0.93 17.14
C HIS A 92 6.41 -0.66 18.37
N LEU A 93 7.61 -0.10 18.19
CA LEU A 93 8.49 0.27 19.30
C LEU A 93 7.93 1.46 20.09
N THR A 94 7.20 2.38 19.45
CA THR A 94 6.63 3.57 20.10
C THR A 94 5.27 3.31 20.75
N HIS A 95 4.45 2.41 20.19
CA HIS A 95 3.12 2.08 20.73
C HIS A 95 3.11 0.90 21.71
N GLY A 96 4.27 0.25 21.91
CA GLY A 96 4.38 -0.96 22.73
C GLY A 96 4.08 -2.22 21.93
N ALA A 97 4.76 -3.33 22.28
CA ALA A 97 4.49 -4.61 21.65
C ALA A 97 3.06 -5.07 21.97
N PRO A 98 2.31 -5.65 21.01
CA PRO A 98 1.05 -6.30 21.32
C PRO A 98 1.30 -7.37 22.39
N VAL A 99 0.69 -7.19 23.55
CA VAL A 99 0.60 -8.23 24.59
C VAL A 99 -0.48 -9.21 24.12
N TRP A 100 -0.07 -10.20 23.33
CA TRP A 100 -0.90 -11.36 23.03
C TRP A 100 -1.05 -12.18 24.31
N THR A 101 -2.03 -11.84 25.15
CA THR A 101 -2.48 -12.66 26.29
C THR A 101 -3.55 -13.62 25.85
#